data_AF-A0A924NER5-F1
#
_entry.id   AF-A0A924NER5-F1
#
_cell.length_a   1.000
_cell.length_b   1.000
_cell.length_c   1.000
_cell.angle_alpha   90.00
_cell.angle_beta   90.00
_cell.angle_gamma   90.00
#
_symmetry.space_group_name_H-M   'P 1'
#
loop_
_entity.id
_entity.type
_entity.pdbx_description
1 polymer ?
#
loop_
_entity_poly.entity_id
_entity_poly.type
_entity_poly.pdbx_seq_one_letter_code
_entity_poly.pdbx_strand_id
1 'polypeptide(L)'
;MAIIAPAVLTPLILWPMNVHFLPVLVADYLAVHFALFGLMALAIVAAFGGFRRGGIALAVALAIPVALFGIILFGTALDRYVASFVPVAGRIPVVLAMAVGAVPFMLADAILTEGGRAPFWRVITVRGLALASLGLAVALDFEQLFFLIIILPIILLFFLLFGTVSGWIGRATWRPAAAGVGLGLFLAWALGVTFPMFAA
;
A
#
# COMPACT_ATOMS: atom_id res chain seq x y z
N MET A 1 0.54 -11.73 -15.54
CA MET A 1 1.96 -11.63 -15.89
C MET A 1 2.62 -10.35 -15.40
N ALA A 2 1.96 -9.17 -15.49
CA ALA A 2 2.54 -7.88 -15.09
C ALA A 2 3.06 -7.75 -13.64
N ILE A 3 2.63 -8.62 -12.71
CA ILE A 3 3.02 -8.54 -11.29
C ILE A 3 4.14 -9.50 -10.88
N ILE A 4 4.52 -10.45 -11.74
CA ILE A 4 5.60 -11.40 -11.44
C ILE A 4 6.94 -10.68 -11.39
N ALA A 5 7.20 -9.79 -12.36
CA ALA A 5 8.46 -9.05 -12.39
C ALA A 5 8.61 -8.15 -11.15
N PRO A 6 7.61 -7.34 -10.75
CA PRO A 6 7.65 -6.62 -9.47
C PRO A 6 7.91 -7.51 -8.25
N ALA A 7 7.21 -8.65 -8.15
CA ALA A 7 7.32 -9.52 -6.98
C ALA A 7 8.71 -10.13 -6.76
N VAL A 8 9.49 -10.30 -7.83
CA VAL A 8 10.85 -10.85 -7.75
C VAL A 8 11.90 -9.74 -7.76
N LEU A 9 11.75 -8.75 -8.65
CA LEU A 9 12.76 -7.69 -8.82
C LEU A 9 12.77 -6.71 -7.65
N THR A 10 11.62 -6.36 -7.06
CA THR A 10 11.58 -5.42 -5.93
C THR A 10 12.43 -5.89 -4.74
N PRO A 11 12.26 -7.10 -4.18
CA PRO A 11 13.08 -7.54 -3.05
C PRO A 11 14.56 -7.70 -3.44
N LEU A 12 14.88 -8.15 -4.66
CA LEU A 12 16.26 -8.31 -5.12
C LEU A 12 16.99 -6.97 -5.31
N ILE A 13 16.30 -5.95 -5.81
CA ILE A 13 16.86 -4.60 -5.98
C ILE A 13 17.10 -3.94 -4.63
N LEU A 14 16.21 -4.17 -3.66
CA LEU A 14 16.30 -3.55 -2.33
C LEU A 14 17.23 -4.28 -1.38
N TRP A 15 17.51 -5.56 -1.61
CA TRP A 15 18.42 -6.35 -0.78
C TRP A 15 19.79 -5.71 -0.52
N PRO A 16 20.51 -5.16 -1.53
CA PRO A 16 21.79 -4.50 -1.28
C PRO A 16 21.66 -3.06 -0.73
N MET A 17 20.45 -2.51 -0.60
CA MET A 17 20.25 -1.11 -0.23
C MET A 17 20.06 -0.95 1.29
N ASN A 18 20.97 -0.22 1.94
CA ASN A 18 20.81 0.21 3.32
C ASN A 18 19.85 1.40 3.41
N VAL A 19 18.55 1.14 3.50
CA VAL A 19 17.49 2.16 3.66
C VAL A 19 17.26 2.47 5.14
N HIS A 20 17.87 3.56 5.64
CA HIS A 20 17.79 4.00 7.04
C HIS A 20 17.64 5.54 7.12
N PHE A 21 16.52 6.09 6.66
CA PHE A 21 16.28 7.53 6.61
C PHE A 21 15.11 8.01 7.50
N LEU A 22 14.21 7.12 7.93
CA LEU A 22 13.17 7.41 8.91
C LEU A 22 13.55 6.84 10.28
N PRO A 23 13.19 7.52 11.37
CA PRO A 23 13.43 7.06 12.74
C PRO A 23 12.42 5.97 13.16
N VAL A 24 12.01 5.09 12.24
CA VAL A 24 10.96 4.10 12.45
C VAL A 24 11.38 2.75 11.88
N LEU A 25 11.24 1.71 12.70
CA LEU A 25 11.61 0.36 12.34
C LEU A 25 10.79 -0.10 11.12
N VAL A 26 11.46 -0.57 10.06
CA VAL A 26 10.87 -1.13 8.82
C VAL A 26 10.12 -0.12 7.93
N ALA A 27 9.74 1.07 8.41
CA ALA A 27 8.96 2.03 7.62
C ALA A 27 9.68 2.45 6.32
N ASP A 28 10.99 2.66 6.38
CA ASP A 28 11.83 2.97 5.21
C ASP A 28 11.73 1.89 4.15
N TYR A 29 12.01 0.66 4.57
CA TYR A 29 11.98 -0.50 3.69
C TYR A 29 10.59 -0.65 3.06
N LEU A 30 9.53 -0.57 3.87
CA LEU A 30 8.17 -0.76 3.40
C LEU A 30 7.73 0.35 2.44
N ALA A 31 8.07 1.61 2.72
CA ALA A 31 7.78 2.73 1.84
C ALA A 31 8.45 2.54 0.47
N VAL A 32 9.74 2.20 0.47
CA VAL A 32 10.50 1.99 -0.77
C VAL A 32 10.05 0.72 -1.50
N HIS A 33 9.75 -0.35 -0.78
CA HIS A 33 9.22 -1.59 -1.36
C HIS A 33 7.88 -1.34 -2.06
N PHE A 34 6.95 -0.67 -1.39
CA PHE A 34 5.67 -0.30 -1.99
C PHE A 34 5.84 0.65 -3.18
N ALA A 35 6.73 1.66 -3.07
CA ALA A 35 7.00 2.58 -4.16
C ALA A 35 7.55 1.84 -5.39
N LEU A 36 8.62 1.06 -5.22
CA LEU A 36 9.28 0.36 -6.32
C LEU A 36 8.37 -0.69 -6.94
N PHE A 37 7.69 -1.50 -6.11
CA PHE A 37 6.73 -2.50 -6.59
C PHE A 37 5.57 -1.84 -7.36
N GLY A 38 4.96 -0.83 -6.76
CA GLY A 38 3.81 -0.12 -7.32
C GLY A 38 4.16 0.58 -8.63
N LEU A 39 5.24 1.36 -8.66
CA LEU A 39 5.70 2.05 -9.86
C LEU A 39 6.08 1.07 -10.96
N MET A 40 6.77 -0.03 -10.66
CA MET A 40 7.11 -1.05 -11.65
C MET A 40 5.85 -1.72 -12.22
N ALA A 41 4.90 -2.09 -11.36
CA ALA A 41 3.63 -2.67 -11.80
C ALA A 41 2.83 -1.68 -12.68
N LEU A 42 2.76 -0.40 -12.29
CA LEU A 42 2.11 0.64 -13.08
C LEU A 42 2.82 0.90 -14.42
N ALA A 43 4.16 0.91 -14.43
CA ALA A 43 4.95 1.09 -15.65
C ALA A 43 4.71 -0.05 -16.64
N ILE A 44 4.67 -1.29 -16.16
CA ILE A 44 4.35 -2.46 -16.99
C ILE A 44 2.90 -2.34 -17.51
N VAL A 45 1.93 -2.03 -16.65
CA VAL A 45 0.53 -1.84 -17.08
C VAL A 45 0.42 -0.71 -18.12
N ALA A 46 1.15 0.39 -17.95
CA ALA A 46 1.18 1.50 -18.89
C ALA A 46 1.81 1.11 -20.23
N ALA A 47 2.91 0.35 -20.22
CA ALA A 47 3.59 -0.14 -21.42
C ALA A 47 2.68 -1.05 -22.27
N PHE A 48 1.82 -1.85 -21.62
CA PHE A 48 0.83 -2.70 -22.29
C PHE A 48 -0.53 -2.01 -22.53
N GLY A 49 -0.63 -0.69 -22.36
CA GLY A 49 -1.83 0.08 -22.70
C GLY A 49 -3.00 -0.08 -21.73
N GLY A 50 -2.78 -0.61 -20.52
CA GLY A 50 -3.83 -0.85 -19.52
C GLY A 50 -4.38 0.40 -18.84
N PHE A 51 -3.81 1.58 -19.09
CA PHE A 51 -4.28 2.84 -18.51
C PHE A 51 -5.42 3.44 -19.32
N ARG A 52 -6.62 3.46 -18.74
CA ARG A 52 -7.71 4.33 -19.24
C ARG A 52 -7.42 5.76 -18.79
N ARG A 53 -6.88 6.58 -19.70
CA ARG A 53 -6.50 7.99 -19.44
C ARG A 53 -7.69 8.92 -19.14
N GLY A 54 -8.92 8.46 -19.38
CA GLY A 54 -10.13 9.24 -19.16
C GLY A 54 -10.47 9.43 -17.68
N GLY A 55 -10.63 10.69 -17.26
CA GLY A 55 -11.27 11.02 -16.00
C GLY A 55 -10.36 11.04 -14.76
N ILE A 56 -9.05 11.24 -14.90
CA ILE A 56 -8.13 11.33 -13.75
C ILE A 56 -8.64 12.34 -12.69
N ALA A 57 -9.12 13.51 -13.11
CA ALA A 57 -9.67 14.53 -12.21
C ALA A 57 -10.81 13.99 -11.30
N LEU A 58 -11.77 13.27 -11.88
CA LEU A 58 -12.86 12.66 -11.11
C LEU A 58 -12.37 11.46 -10.27
N ALA A 59 -11.35 10.72 -10.72
CA ALA A 59 -10.76 9.68 -9.87
C ALA A 59 -10.08 10.28 -8.63
N VAL A 60 -9.34 11.38 -8.79
CA VAL A 60 -8.74 12.13 -7.67
C VAL A 60 -9.82 12.73 -6.78
N ALA A 61 -10.85 13.36 -7.35
CA ALA A 61 -11.96 13.92 -6.58
C ALA A 61 -12.69 12.86 -5.73
N LEU A 62 -12.84 11.63 -6.25
CA LEU A 62 -13.43 10.50 -5.51
C LEU A 62 -12.46 9.85 -4.52
N ALA A 63 -11.15 9.98 -4.72
CA ALA A 63 -10.15 9.47 -3.76
C ALA A 63 -10.17 10.26 -2.44
N ILE A 64 -10.47 11.58 -2.51
CA ILE A 64 -10.55 12.46 -1.33
C ILE A 64 -11.58 11.94 -0.30
N PRO A 65 -12.87 11.75 -0.62
CA PRO A 65 -13.84 11.26 0.37
C PRO A 65 -13.49 9.85 0.87
N VAL A 66 -12.87 8.99 0.06
CA VAL A 66 -12.41 7.67 0.49
C VAL A 66 -11.30 7.78 1.55
N ALA A 67 -10.30 8.65 1.30
CA ALA A 67 -9.23 8.90 2.24
C ALA A 67 -9.76 9.57 3.52
N LEU A 68 -10.62 10.58 3.40
CA LEU A 68 -11.22 11.27 4.56
C LEU A 68 -12.06 10.31 5.40
N PHE A 69 -12.85 9.44 4.78
CA PHE A 69 -13.63 8.43 5.50
C PHE A 69 -12.71 7.47 6.29
N GLY A 70 -11.66 6.96 5.67
CA GLY A 70 -10.70 6.07 6.34
C GLY A 70 -9.92 6.77 7.46
N ILE A 71 -9.38 7.95 7.18
CA ILE A 71 -8.51 8.67 8.12
C ILE A 71 -9.31 9.31 9.24
N ILE A 72 -10.42 9.98 8.93
CA ILE A 72 -11.20 10.72 9.92
C ILE A 72 -12.21 9.80 10.58
N LEU A 73 -13.13 9.17 9.84
CA LEU A 73 -14.22 8.44 10.48
C LEU A 73 -13.73 7.14 11.11
N PHE A 74 -12.99 6.33 10.34
CA PHE A 74 -12.45 5.08 10.88
C PHE A 74 -11.27 5.35 11.83
N GLY A 75 -10.42 6.33 11.54
CA GLY A 75 -9.33 6.71 12.45
C GLY A 75 -9.83 7.23 13.79
N THR A 76 -10.88 8.05 13.86
CA THR A 76 -11.47 8.50 15.14
C THR A 76 -12.13 7.36 15.91
N ALA A 77 -12.74 6.39 15.22
CA ALA A 77 -13.26 5.19 15.88
C ALA A 77 -12.12 4.36 16.49
N LEU A 78 -11.02 4.16 15.76
CA LEU A 78 -9.84 3.46 16.29
C LEU A 78 -9.19 4.23 17.45
N ASP A 79 -9.05 5.55 17.33
CA ASP A 79 -8.50 6.42 18.37
C ASP A 79 -9.27 6.27 19.69
N ARG A 80 -10.60 6.18 19.59
CA ARG A 80 -11.47 6.06 20.76
C ARG A 80 -11.47 4.67 21.41
N TYR A 81 -11.32 3.60 20.63
CA TYR A 81 -11.60 2.23 21.10
C TYR A 81 -10.38 1.29 21.12
N VAL A 82 -9.31 1.59 20.39
CA VAL A 82 -8.20 0.64 20.17
C VAL A 82 -6.86 1.28 20.53
N ALA A 83 -6.46 2.34 19.84
CA ALA A 83 -5.15 2.96 19.99
C ALA A 83 -5.16 4.37 19.42
N SER A 84 -4.35 5.26 20.02
CA SER A 84 -4.15 6.64 19.55
C SER A 84 -3.82 6.64 18.05
N PHE A 85 -4.68 7.27 17.25
CA PHE A 85 -4.62 7.28 15.79
C PHE A 85 -4.34 8.67 15.21
N VAL A 86 -4.07 9.64 16.09
CA VAL A 86 -3.63 10.99 15.75
C VAL A 86 -2.10 11.03 15.67
N PRO A 87 -1.50 11.48 14.54
CA PRO A 87 -0.06 11.60 14.42
C PRO A 87 0.47 12.72 15.33
N VAL A 88 1.41 12.37 16.19
CA VAL A 88 2.27 13.33 16.88
C VAL A 88 3.23 13.95 15.84
N ALA A 89 3.69 15.19 16.05
CA ALA A 89 4.48 15.95 15.05
C ALA A 89 5.64 15.17 14.40
N GLY A 90 6.34 14.30 15.14
CA GLY A 90 7.43 13.46 14.62
C GLY A 90 7.00 12.36 13.62
N ARG A 91 5.72 12.01 13.54
CA ARG A 91 5.19 10.95 12.66
C ARG A 91 4.72 11.45 11.30
N ILE A 92 4.54 12.77 11.13
CA ILE A 92 4.08 13.34 9.85
C ILE A 92 5.05 12.99 8.71
N PRO A 93 6.39 13.12 8.85
CA PRO A 93 7.32 12.71 7.79
C PRO A 93 7.20 11.24 7.41
N VAL A 94 6.96 10.37 8.39
CA VAL A 94 6.78 8.92 8.19
C VAL A 94 5.51 8.66 7.39
N VAL A 95 4.39 9.30 7.74
CA VAL A 95 3.13 9.19 6.98
C VAL A 95 3.30 9.67 5.54
N LEU A 96 4.01 10.78 5.32
CA LEU A 96 4.26 11.30 3.98
C LEU A 96 5.15 10.37 3.15
N ALA A 97 6.24 9.86 3.73
CA ALA A 97 7.11 8.89 3.07
C ALA A 97 6.36 7.59 2.74
N MET A 98 5.54 7.09 3.67
CA MET A 98 4.68 5.95 3.44
C MET A 98 3.64 6.21 2.35
N ALA A 99 3.11 7.44 2.23
CA ALA A 99 2.16 7.79 1.18
C ALA A 99 2.79 7.72 -0.22
N VAL A 100 4.05 8.13 -0.34
CA VAL A 100 4.82 8.01 -1.60
C VAL A 100 4.90 6.55 -2.07
N GLY A 101 4.99 5.59 -1.14
CA GLY A 101 5.00 4.16 -1.48
C GLY A 101 3.63 3.52 -1.60
N ALA A 102 2.77 3.71 -0.60
CA ALA A 102 1.47 3.05 -0.48
C ALA A 102 0.49 3.46 -1.59
N VAL A 103 0.52 4.72 -2.03
CA VAL A 103 -0.35 5.23 -3.10
C VAL A 103 -0.10 4.52 -4.44
N PRO A 104 1.12 4.50 -5.01
CA PRO A 104 1.36 3.78 -6.26
C PRO A 104 1.12 2.27 -6.12
N PHE A 105 1.44 1.70 -4.95
CA PHE A 105 1.17 0.28 -4.67
C PHE A 105 -0.33 -0.06 -4.71
N MET A 106 -1.16 0.68 -3.96
CA MET A 106 -2.61 0.47 -3.94
C MET A 106 -3.28 0.85 -5.26
N LEU A 107 -2.75 1.84 -5.96
CA LEU A 107 -3.18 2.17 -7.32
C LEU A 107 -2.92 1.01 -8.29
N ALA A 108 -1.75 0.36 -8.20
CA ALA A 108 -1.43 -0.81 -8.99
C ALA A 108 -2.36 -1.99 -8.67
N ASP A 109 -2.61 -2.30 -7.38
CA ASP A 109 -3.56 -3.34 -6.97
C ASP A 109 -4.96 -3.07 -7.54
N ALA A 110 -5.47 -1.84 -7.40
CA ALA A 110 -6.80 -1.47 -7.88
C ALA A 110 -6.92 -1.61 -9.41
N ILE A 111 -5.90 -1.19 -10.17
CA ILE A 111 -5.92 -1.32 -11.64
C ILE A 111 -5.79 -2.80 -12.05
N LEU A 112 -4.87 -3.55 -11.45
CA LEU A 112 -4.64 -4.96 -11.77
C LEU A 112 -5.82 -5.85 -11.39
N THR A 113 -6.63 -5.48 -10.40
CA THR A 113 -7.88 -6.15 -10.01
C THR A 113 -9.13 -5.54 -10.65
N GLU A 114 -8.95 -4.58 -11.58
CA GLU A 114 -10.02 -3.88 -12.31
C GLU A 114 -11.07 -3.24 -11.39
N GLY A 115 -10.65 -2.78 -10.21
CA GLY A 115 -11.54 -2.23 -9.19
C GLY A 115 -12.56 -3.25 -8.70
N GLY A 116 -12.15 -4.51 -8.54
CA GLY A 116 -12.99 -5.60 -8.08
C GLY A 116 -13.84 -6.28 -9.16
N ARG A 117 -13.58 -6.03 -10.45
CA ARG A 117 -14.26 -6.72 -11.56
C ARG A 117 -13.46 -7.90 -12.12
N ALA A 118 -12.19 -8.01 -11.74
CA ALA A 118 -11.37 -9.16 -12.11
C ALA A 118 -11.88 -10.47 -11.46
N PRO A 119 -11.66 -11.62 -12.10
CA PRO A 119 -11.99 -12.92 -11.51
C PRO A 119 -11.20 -13.16 -10.22
N PHE A 120 -11.78 -13.93 -9.30
CA PHE A 120 -11.22 -14.18 -7.97
C PHE A 120 -9.77 -14.69 -7.98
N TRP A 121 -9.43 -15.60 -8.91
CA TRP A 121 -8.07 -16.10 -9.08
C TRP A 121 -7.06 -14.99 -9.39
N ARG A 122 -7.43 -13.99 -10.20
CA ARG A 122 -6.54 -12.85 -10.51
C ARG A 122 -6.32 -11.97 -9.29
N VAL A 123 -7.34 -11.80 -8.45
CA VAL A 123 -7.22 -11.08 -7.17
C VAL A 123 -6.27 -11.81 -6.22
N ILE A 124 -6.43 -13.13 -6.08
CA ILE A 124 -5.52 -13.95 -5.26
C ILE A 124 -4.10 -13.87 -5.81
N THR A 125 -3.89 -14.01 -7.12
CA THR A 125 -2.55 -13.98 -7.70
C THR A 125 -1.86 -12.63 -7.50
N VAL A 126 -2.58 -11.52 -7.69
CA VAL A 126 -2.03 -10.16 -7.50
C VAL A 126 -1.58 -9.95 -6.06
N ARG A 127 -2.45 -10.26 -5.09
CA ARG A 127 -2.15 -10.03 -3.67
C ARG A 127 -1.20 -11.07 -3.09
N GLY A 128 -1.35 -12.32 -3.50
CA GLY A 128 -0.46 -13.42 -3.14
C GLY A 128 0.97 -13.15 -3.59
N LEU A 129 1.18 -12.65 -4.81
CA LEU A 129 2.51 -12.27 -5.28
C LEU A 129 3.07 -11.03 -4.58
N ALA A 130 2.23 -10.06 -4.22
CA ALA A 130 2.67 -8.91 -3.42
C ALA A 130 3.08 -9.31 -2.00
N LEU A 131 2.34 -10.22 -1.36
CA LEU A 131 2.70 -10.77 -0.05
C LEU A 131 3.93 -11.68 -0.15
N ALA A 132 4.06 -12.49 -1.20
CA ALA A 132 5.24 -13.29 -1.47
C ALA A 132 6.48 -12.41 -1.69
N SER A 133 6.34 -11.24 -2.32
CA SER A 133 7.41 -10.23 -2.46
C SER A 133 7.92 -9.75 -1.10
N LEU A 134 7.02 -9.46 -0.15
CA LEU A 134 7.38 -9.11 1.22
C LEU A 134 8.00 -10.30 1.98
N GLY A 135 7.48 -11.52 1.79
CA GLY A 135 8.06 -12.72 2.39
C GLY A 135 9.47 -13.01 1.86
N LEU A 136 9.69 -12.80 0.57
CA LEU A 136 11.01 -12.95 -0.06
C LEU A 136 11.98 -11.87 0.43
N ALA A 137 11.52 -10.63 0.59
CA ALA A 137 12.31 -9.56 1.20
C ALA A 137 12.82 -9.96 2.60
N VAL A 138 11.91 -10.44 3.44
CA VAL A 138 12.26 -10.96 4.78
C VAL A 138 13.26 -12.12 4.70
N ALA A 139 13.09 -13.03 3.75
CA ALA A 139 14.00 -14.16 3.59
C ALA A 139 15.42 -13.73 3.19
N LEU A 140 15.56 -12.62 2.47
CA LEU A 140 16.86 -12.07 2.05
C LEU A 140 17.56 -11.29 3.16
N ASP A 141 16.81 -10.65 4.06
CA ASP A 141 17.34 -9.81 5.15
C ASP A 141 16.54 -10.01 6.44
N PHE A 142 16.69 -11.20 7.03
CA PHE A 142 15.89 -11.61 8.18
C PHE A 142 16.18 -10.79 9.44
N GLU A 143 17.44 -10.38 9.64
CA GLU A 143 17.85 -9.66 10.86
C GLU A 143 17.22 -8.26 10.93
N GLN A 144 17.23 -7.52 9.83
CA GLN A 144 16.66 -6.16 9.78
C GLN A 144 15.13 -6.18 9.65
N LEU A 145 14.60 -7.16 8.91
CA LEU A 145 13.16 -7.25 8.61
C LEU A 145 12.40 -8.21 9.52
N PHE A 146 12.99 -8.67 10.63
CA PHE A 146 12.28 -9.51 11.59
C PHE A 146 10.98 -8.84 12.08
N PHE A 147 11.02 -7.53 12.31
CA PHE A 147 9.82 -6.77 12.69
C PHE A 147 8.74 -6.82 11.60
N LEU A 148 9.12 -6.86 10.31
CA LEU A 148 8.18 -7.00 9.19
C LEU A 148 7.36 -8.30 9.31
N ILE A 149 7.94 -9.39 9.82
CA ILE A 149 7.23 -10.65 10.06
C ILE A 149 6.11 -10.45 11.08
N ILE A 150 6.37 -9.71 12.15
CA ILE A 150 5.41 -9.45 13.23
C ILE A 150 4.22 -8.63 12.70
N ILE A 151 4.48 -7.64 11.84
CA ILE A 151 3.43 -6.81 11.22
C ILE A 151 2.82 -7.43 9.96
N LEU A 152 3.42 -8.48 9.37
CA LEU A 152 2.92 -9.10 8.14
C LEU A 152 1.46 -9.59 8.25
N PRO A 153 1.00 -10.19 9.37
CA PRO A 153 -0.42 -10.51 9.56
C PRO A 153 -1.34 -9.27 9.53
N ILE A 154 -0.87 -8.14 10.06
CA ILE A 154 -1.60 -6.86 10.03
C ILE A 154 -1.66 -6.32 8.60
N ILE A 155 -0.55 -6.39 7.85
CA ILE A 155 -0.51 -6.03 6.43
C ILE A 155 -1.47 -6.90 5.62
N LEU A 156 -1.49 -8.22 5.87
CA LEU A 156 -2.43 -9.16 5.25
C LEU A 156 -3.88 -8.75 5.55
N LEU A 157 -4.21 -8.42 6.80
CA LEU A 157 -5.54 -7.95 7.19
C LEU A 157 -5.92 -6.67 6.45
N PHE A 158 -5.01 -5.68 6.35
CA PHE A 158 -5.23 -4.47 5.57
C PHE A 158 -5.44 -4.78 4.09
N PHE A 159 -4.67 -5.70 3.50
CA PHE A 159 -4.84 -6.07 2.09
C PHE A 159 -6.17 -6.76 1.83
N LEU A 160 -6.66 -7.57 2.78
CA LEU A 160 -7.98 -8.17 2.70
C LEU A 160 -9.07 -7.10 2.82
N LEU A 161 -9.00 -6.25 3.84
CA LEU A 161 -9.98 -5.19 4.12
C LEU A 161 -10.01 -4.13 3.02
N PHE A 162 -8.87 -3.51 2.71
CA PHE A 162 -8.79 -2.50 1.66
C PHE A 162 -9.06 -3.12 0.30
N GLY A 163 -8.72 -4.38 0.14
CA GLY A 163 -9.01 -5.09 -1.07
C GLY A 163 -10.49 -5.33 -1.34
N THR A 164 -11.30 -5.60 -0.32
CA THR A 164 -12.76 -5.74 -0.45
C THR A 164 -13.41 -4.37 -0.65
N VAL A 165 -13.02 -3.38 0.16
CA VAL A 165 -13.50 -1.99 0.06
C VAL A 165 -13.13 -1.39 -1.30
N SER A 166 -11.92 -1.61 -1.79
CA SER A 166 -11.46 -1.18 -3.12
C SER A 166 -12.32 -1.77 -4.22
N GLY A 167 -12.69 -3.05 -4.11
CA GLY A 167 -13.61 -3.71 -5.03
C GLY A 167 -15.02 -3.12 -5.00
N TRP A 168 -15.55 -2.77 -3.82
CA TRP A 168 -16.86 -2.12 -3.71
C TRP A 168 -16.85 -0.73 -4.35
N ILE A 169 -15.86 0.09 -3.99
CA ILE A 169 -15.70 1.46 -4.54
C ILE A 169 -15.47 1.40 -6.06
N GLY A 170 -14.60 0.51 -6.53
CA GLY A 170 -14.26 0.36 -7.94
C GLY A 170 -15.43 -0.13 -8.81
N ARG A 171 -16.31 -0.99 -8.26
CA ARG A 171 -17.56 -1.40 -8.92
C ARG A 171 -18.62 -0.29 -8.91
N ALA A 172 -18.76 0.43 -7.81
CA ALA A 172 -19.74 1.52 -7.68
C ALA A 172 -19.40 2.75 -8.54
N THR A 173 -18.12 3.14 -8.57
CA THR A 173 -17.67 4.38 -9.24
C THR A 173 -17.18 4.17 -10.67
N TRP A 174 -17.07 2.91 -11.10
CA TRP A 174 -16.40 2.51 -12.34
C TRP A 174 -14.93 2.96 -12.46
N ARG A 175 -14.31 3.42 -11.36
CA ARG A 175 -13.01 4.10 -11.35
C ARG A 175 -12.06 3.47 -10.33
N PRO A 176 -11.25 2.47 -10.74
CA PRO A 176 -10.32 1.78 -9.83
C PRO A 176 -9.30 2.72 -9.17
N ALA A 177 -8.87 3.76 -9.89
CA ALA A 177 -7.89 4.72 -9.38
C ALA A 177 -8.38 5.52 -8.15
N ALA A 178 -9.68 5.76 -8.03
CA ALA A 178 -10.24 6.46 -6.87
C ALA A 178 -10.03 5.65 -5.58
N ALA A 179 -10.34 4.35 -5.65
CA ALA A 179 -10.12 3.42 -4.55
C ALA A 179 -8.64 3.26 -4.22
N GLY A 180 -7.79 3.06 -5.23
CA GLY A 180 -6.35 2.86 -5.04
C GLY A 180 -5.66 4.05 -4.38
N VAL A 181 -5.94 5.28 -4.83
CA VAL A 181 -5.34 6.49 -4.23
C VAL A 181 -5.89 6.74 -2.82
N GLY A 182 -7.20 6.67 -2.65
CA GLY A 182 -7.83 6.95 -1.35
C GLY A 182 -7.41 5.95 -0.27
N LEU A 183 -7.42 4.65 -0.60
CA LEU A 183 -6.97 3.60 0.32
C LEU A 183 -5.46 3.56 0.50
N GLY A 184 -4.68 4.00 -0.50
CA GLY A 184 -3.23 4.18 -0.37
C GLY A 184 -2.87 5.26 0.66
N LEU A 185 -3.58 6.40 0.64
CA LEU A 185 -3.41 7.45 1.66
C LEU A 185 -3.83 6.97 3.04
N PHE A 186 -4.94 6.22 3.12
CA PHE A 186 -5.41 5.66 4.38
C PHE A 186 -4.43 4.60 4.92
N LEU A 187 -3.87 3.74 4.07
CA LEU A 187 -2.82 2.78 4.45
C LEU A 187 -1.58 3.48 4.98
N ALA A 188 -1.13 4.53 4.28
CA ALA A 188 0.03 5.31 4.69
C ALA A 188 -0.17 5.96 6.06
N TRP A 189 -1.36 6.51 6.30
CA TRP A 189 -1.73 7.03 7.61
C TRP A 189 -1.69 5.93 8.68
N ALA A 190 -2.41 4.83 8.45
CA ALA A 190 -2.52 3.73 9.40
C ALA A 190 -1.16 3.15 9.78
N LEU A 191 -0.28 2.92 8.81
CA LEU A 191 1.06 2.40 9.06
C LEU A 191 1.99 3.44 9.71
N GLY A 192 1.96 4.70 9.24
CA GLY A 192 2.81 5.76 9.79
C GLY A 192 2.48 6.11 11.24
N VAL A 193 1.22 6.01 11.66
CA VAL A 193 0.84 6.24 13.07
C VAL A 193 1.08 5.04 13.98
N THR A 194 1.10 3.82 13.44
CA THR A 194 1.19 2.59 14.25
C THR A 194 2.59 2.04 14.42
N PHE A 195 3.53 2.31 13.50
CA PHE A 195 4.86 1.72 13.61
C PHE A 195 5.64 2.22 14.82
N PRO A 196 6.42 1.35 15.50
CA PRO A 196 7.24 1.75 16.62
C PRO A 196 8.37 2.64 16.14
N MET A 197 8.52 3.81 16.77
CA MET A 197 9.68 4.67 16.55
C MET A 197 10.87 4.09 17.31
N PHE A 198 12.08 4.31 16.81
CA PHE A 198 13.27 4.08 17.62
C PHE A 198 13.19 4.98 18.86
N ALA A 199 13.43 4.40 20.05
CA ALA A 199 13.62 5.20 21.24
C ALA A 199 14.92 6.00 21.06
N ALA A 200 14.83 7.33 21.14
CA ALA A 200 15.98 8.21 21.21
C ALA A 200 16.67 8.10 22.58
#